data_AF-A0A1X0IT23-F1
#
_entry.id   AF-A0A1X0IT23-F1
#
_cell.length_a   1.000
_cell.length_b   1.000
_cell.length_c   1.000
_cell.angle_alpha   90.00
_cell.angle_beta   90.00
_cell.angle_gamma   90.00
#
_symmetry.space_group_name_H-M   'P 1'
#
loop_
_entity.id
_entity.type
_entity.pdbx_description
1 polymer ?
#
loop_
_entity_poly.entity_id
_entity_poly.type
_entity_poly.pdbx_seq_one_letter_code
_entity_poly.pdbx_strand_id
1 'polypeptide(L)'
;MTTWQDVQTAAPEFARRVQSLFDAHKHKTIATLRADGSPRISGIECSFADGELTFGSMPNARKGSDLRRDPRFALHSATVDPVEGSEAGWPGEAKIAGRAVHSGSIPDGPDGDLFRADITEVVLTHLNDAATLLVIEWWTPAHGLKAVERE
;
A
#
# COMPACT_ATOMS: atom_id res chain seq x y z
N MET A 1 8.25 7.79 12.71
CA MET A 1 7.12 7.38 11.86
C MET A 1 7.31 8.05 10.53
N THR A 2 7.30 7.30 9.45
CA THR A 2 7.30 7.83 8.09
C THR A 2 5.87 7.88 7.59
N THR A 3 5.42 9.08 7.28
CA THR A 3 4.07 9.39 6.78
C THR A 3 4.03 9.30 5.26
N TRP A 4 2.83 9.40 4.68
CA TRP A 4 2.71 9.52 3.23
C TRP A 4 3.27 10.85 2.71
N GLN A 5 3.15 11.93 3.48
CA GLN A 5 3.71 13.25 3.18
C GLN A 5 5.23 13.18 2.99
N ASP A 6 5.92 12.35 3.77
CA ASP A 6 7.37 12.15 3.63
C ASP A 6 7.71 11.54 2.26
N VAL A 7 6.93 10.55 1.81
CA VAL A 7 7.07 9.94 0.48
C VAL A 7 6.77 10.97 -0.62
N GLN A 8 5.67 11.71 -0.48
CA GLN A 8 5.26 12.75 -1.43
C GLN A 8 6.30 13.87 -1.56
N THR A 9 6.94 14.24 -0.45
CA THR A 9 7.98 15.28 -0.43
C THR A 9 9.27 14.77 -1.07
N ALA A 10 9.66 13.52 -0.78
CA ALA A 10 10.90 12.93 -1.26
C ALA A 10 10.83 12.48 -2.74
N ALA A 11 9.68 12.00 -3.20
CA ALA A 11 9.49 11.46 -4.55
C ALA A 11 8.08 11.78 -5.11
N PRO A 12 7.79 13.05 -5.46
CA PRO A 12 6.43 13.50 -5.77
C PRO A 12 5.74 12.76 -6.92
N GLU A 13 6.47 12.48 -8.00
CA GLU A 13 5.92 11.81 -9.18
C GLU A 13 5.62 10.34 -8.93
N PHE A 14 6.55 9.64 -8.28
CA PHE A 14 6.38 8.27 -7.83
C PHE A 14 5.19 8.13 -6.88
N ALA A 15 5.11 9.00 -5.85
CA ALA A 15 4.01 9.02 -4.90
C ALA A 15 2.66 9.22 -5.61
N ARG A 16 2.56 10.14 -6.57
CA ARG A 16 1.34 10.39 -7.33
C ARG A 16 0.85 9.16 -8.10
N ARG A 17 1.78 8.43 -8.74
CA ARG A 17 1.47 7.19 -9.48
C ARG A 17 0.99 6.09 -8.54
N VAL A 18 1.67 5.88 -7.43
CA VAL A 18 1.29 4.91 -6.40
C VAL A 18 -0.10 5.23 -5.84
N GLN A 19 -0.35 6.48 -5.43
CA GLN A 19 -1.65 6.87 -4.88
C GLN A 19 -2.77 6.69 -5.92
N SER A 20 -2.52 7.02 -7.19
CA SER A 20 -3.50 6.83 -8.27
C SER A 20 -3.90 5.35 -8.43
N LEU A 21 -2.97 4.41 -8.26
CA LEU A 21 -3.26 2.97 -8.30
C LEU A 21 -4.09 2.49 -7.11
N PHE A 22 -3.85 3.04 -5.92
CA PHE A 22 -4.66 2.73 -4.74
C PHE A 22 -6.06 3.36 -4.80
N ASP A 23 -6.20 4.53 -5.42
CA ASP A 23 -7.46 5.26 -5.56
C ASP A 23 -8.33 4.71 -6.70
N ALA A 24 -7.72 4.07 -7.72
CA ALA A 24 -8.42 3.51 -8.88
C ALA A 24 -9.51 2.49 -8.50
N HIS A 25 -9.34 1.77 -7.39
CA HIS A 25 -10.29 0.76 -6.93
C HIS A 25 -10.52 0.86 -5.42
N LYS A 26 -11.80 0.68 -5.02
CA LYS A 26 -12.21 0.74 -3.62
C LYS A 26 -11.48 -0.30 -2.76
N HIS A 27 -11.45 -1.54 -3.23
CA HIS A 27 -10.94 -2.68 -2.49
C HIS A 27 -9.48 -3.01 -2.83
N LYS A 28 -8.70 -3.24 -1.77
CA LYS A 28 -7.28 -3.59 -1.78
C LYS A 28 -7.09 -4.91 -1.04
N THR A 29 -5.88 -5.45 -1.07
CA THR A 29 -5.50 -6.57 -0.20
C THR A 29 -4.51 -6.11 0.86
N ILE A 30 -4.70 -6.53 2.12
CA ILE A 30 -3.72 -6.37 3.20
C ILE A 30 -3.23 -7.74 3.67
N ALA A 31 -1.91 -7.85 3.85
CA ALA A 31 -1.24 -8.94 4.55
C ALA A 31 -0.92 -8.52 5.99
N THR A 32 -1.15 -9.44 6.93
CA THR A 32 -0.90 -9.29 8.38
C THR A 32 -0.33 -10.60 8.94
N LEU A 33 0.16 -10.59 10.18
CA LEU A 33 0.75 -11.78 10.81
C LEU A 33 -0.17 -12.36 11.89
N ARG A 34 -0.51 -13.65 11.75
CA ARG A 34 -1.26 -14.39 12.76
C ARG A 34 -0.40 -14.55 14.03
N ALA A 35 -1.03 -14.97 15.12
CA ALA A 35 -0.35 -15.22 16.40
C ALA A 35 0.77 -16.28 16.31
N ASP A 36 0.72 -17.19 15.34
CA ASP A 36 1.75 -18.19 15.05
C ASP A 36 2.82 -17.69 14.05
N GLY A 37 2.75 -16.42 13.64
CA GLY A 37 3.66 -15.82 12.66
C GLY A 37 3.32 -16.10 11.19
N SER A 38 2.30 -16.90 10.90
CA SER A 38 1.91 -17.19 9.51
C SER A 38 1.20 -15.99 8.84
N PRO A 39 1.36 -15.79 7.51
CA PRO A 39 0.78 -14.64 6.81
C PRO A 39 -0.73 -14.80 6.56
N ARG A 40 -1.53 -13.79 6.89
CA ARG A 40 -2.97 -13.70 6.59
C ARG A 40 -3.22 -12.59 5.58
N ILE A 41 -3.99 -12.88 4.53
CA ILE A 41 -4.54 -11.86 3.64
C ILE A 41 -6.00 -11.53 3.99
N SER A 42 -6.43 -10.31 3.67
CA SER A 42 -7.82 -9.87 3.77
C SER A 42 -8.09 -8.73 2.79
N GLY A 43 -9.35 -8.59 2.34
CA GLY A 43 -9.80 -7.37 1.67
C GLY A 43 -9.78 -6.17 2.63
N ILE A 44 -9.46 -4.99 2.13
CA ILE A 44 -9.36 -3.75 2.92
C ILE A 44 -9.72 -2.53 2.08
N GLU A 45 -10.05 -1.44 2.75
CA GLU A 45 -10.13 -0.08 2.20
C GLU A 45 -9.10 0.78 2.93
N CYS A 46 -8.42 1.65 2.20
CA CYS A 46 -7.47 2.61 2.76
C CYS A 46 -7.71 3.99 2.13
N SER A 47 -7.26 5.03 2.81
CA SER A 47 -7.39 6.42 2.40
C SER A 47 -6.07 7.14 2.55
N PHE A 48 -5.77 8.01 1.57
CA PHE A 48 -4.71 9.00 1.66
C PHE A 48 -5.35 10.36 1.96
N ALA A 49 -5.13 10.89 3.16
CA ALA A 49 -5.68 12.17 3.59
C ALA A 49 -4.71 12.88 4.54
N ASP A 50 -4.61 14.20 4.42
CA ASP A 50 -3.77 15.04 5.30
C ASP A 50 -2.31 14.56 5.42
N GLY A 51 -1.75 14.02 4.33
CA GLY A 51 -0.38 13.51 4.31
C GLY A 51 -0.21 12.14 4.98
N GLU A 52 -1.29 11.45 5.31
CA GLU A 52 -1.29 10.15 6.00
C GLU A 52 -1.90 9.06 5.13
N LEU A 53 -1.38 7.84 5.25
CA LEU A 53 -2.06 6.63 4.78
C LEU A 53 -2.76 5.99 5.97
N THR A 54 -4.09 5.85 5.87
CA THR A 54 -4.93 5.30 6.92
C THR A 54 -5.78 4.13 6.43
N PHE A 55 -6.15 3.23 7.35
CA PHE A 55 -7.09 2.15 7.09
C PHE A 55 -7.80 1.73 8.38
N GLY A 56 -9.05 1.31 8.23
CA GLY A 56 -9.91 0.89 9.34
C GLY A 56 -10.03 -0.62 9.48
N SER A 57 -10.32 -1.09 10.69
CA SER A 57 -10.71 -2.48 10.95
C SER A 57 -11.98 -2.51 11.78
N MET A 58 -13.03 -3.13 11.24
CA MET A 58 -14.26 -3.42 12.00
C MET A 58 -13.97 -4.25 13.27
N PRO A 59 -14.85 -4.21 14.27
CA PRO A 59 -14.68 -4.92 15.52
C PRO A 59 -14.68 -6.42 15.25
N ASN A 60 -13.93 -7.17 16.06
CA ASN A 60 -13.77 -8.62 15.91
C ASN A 60 -13.15 -9.09 14.58
N ALA A 61 -12.78 -8.19 13.68
CA ALA A 61 -12.08 -8.55 12.47
C ALA A 61 -10.69 -9.12 12.80
N ARG A 62 -10.42 -10.24 12.17
CA ARG A 62 -9.20 -11.04 12.36
C ARG A 62 -7.92 -10.22 12.09
N LYS A 63 -7.88 -9.44 11.02
CA LYS A 63 -6.76 -8.52 10.71
C LYS A 63 -6.50 -7.46 11.78
N GLY A 64 -7.55 -6.87 12.39
CA GLY A 64 -7.36 -5.89 13.47
C GLY A 64 -6.76 -6.53 14.73
N SER A 65 -7.16 -7.76 15.03
CA SER A 65 -6.56 -8.54 16.13
C SER A 65 -5.10 -8.92 15.85
N ASP A 66 -4.76 -9.20 14.59
CA ASP A 66 -3.38 -9.43 14.17
C ASP A 66 -2.56 -8.15 14.34
N LEU A 67 -3.02 -7.01 13.82
CA LEU A 67 -2.31 -5.72 13.89
C LEU A 67 -2.07 -5.20 15.31
N ARG A 68 -3.02 -5.44 16.23
CA ARG A 68 -2.83 -5.12 17.65
C ARG A 68 -1.74 -5.97 18.30
N ARG A 69 -1.53 -7.19 17.83
CA ARG A 69 -0.51 -8.11 18.35
C ARG A 69 0.84 -7.86 17.70
N ASP A 70 0.86 -7.74 16.38
CA ASP A 70 2.04 -7.48 15.56
C ASP A 70 1.66 -6.42 14.51
N PRO A 71 2.23 -5.22 14.58
CA PRO A 71 1.79 -4.10 13.75
C PRO A 71 2.24 -4.22 12.29
N ARG A 72 3.05 -5.23 11.93
CA ARG A 72 3.57 -5.36 10.56
C ARG A 72 2.46 -5.66 9.57
N PHE A 73 2.45 -4.92 8.47
CA PHE A 73 1.51 -5.11 7.37
C PHE A 73 2.17 -4.90 6.01
N ALA A 74 1.51 -5.41 4.97
CA ALA A 74 1.73 -4.99 3.59
C ALA A 74 0.38 -4.80 2.89
N LEU A 75 0.21 -3.68 2.19
CA LEU A 75 -0.92 -3.37 1.32
C LEU A 75 -0.53 -3.61 -0.13
N HIS A 76 -1.49 -4.08 -0.92
CA HIS A 76 -1.40 -4.24 -2.36
C HIS A 76 -2.60 -3.54 -2.99
N SER A 77 -2.37 -2.69 -4.00
CA SER A 77 -3.44 -2.07 -4.79
C SER A 77 -4.26 -3.15 -5.52
N ALA A 78 -5.38 -2.79 -6.14
CA ALA A 78 -5.99 -3.73 -7.07
C ALA A 78 -5.05 -3.99 -8.25
N THR A 79 -5.03 -5.22 -8.75
CA THR A 79 -4.37 -5.58 -10.00
C THR A 79 -5.39 -5.47 -11.13
N VAL A 80 -5.01 -4.79 -12.20
CA VAL A 80 -5.76 -4.77 -13.46
C VAL A 80 -4.92 -5.46 -14.52
N ASP A 81 -5.53 -6.27 -15.38
CA ASP A 81 -4.80 -6.89 -16.48
C ASP A 81 -4.45 -5.84 -17.55
N PRO A 82 -3.29 -5.96 -18.22
CA PRO A 82 -3.03 -5.17 -19.42
C PRO A 82 -4.07 -5.48 -20.50
N VAL A 83 -4.40 -4.48 -21.31
CA VAL A 83 -5.20 -4.69 -22.52
C VAL A 83 -4.31 -5.34 -23.57
N GLU A 84 -4.77 -6.46 -24.15
CA GLU A 84 -4.04 -7.17 -25.21
C GLU A 84 -3.74 -6.24 -26.39
N GLY A 85 -2.47 -6.17 -26.79
CA GLY A 85 -1.98 -5.28 -27.85
C GLY A 85 -1.79 -3.81 -27.40
N SER A 86 -1.99 -3.51 -26.12
CA SER A 86 -1.75 -2.18 -25.52
C SER A 86 -1.10 -2.31 -24.13
N GLU A 87 -0.19 -3.27 -23.98
CA GLU A 87 0.46 -3.62 -22.72
C GLU A 87 1.25 -2.45 -22.14
N ALA A 88 1.83 -1.60 -22.98
CA ALA A 88 2.55 -0.38 -22.56
C ALA A 88 1.65 0.61 -21.81
N GLY A 89 0.32 0.54 -22.00
CA GLY A 89 -0.66 1.33 -21.28
C GLY A 89 -1.01 0.78 -19.90
N TRP A 90 -0.44 -0.36 -19.49
CA TRP A 90 -0.71 -0.95 -18.19
C TRP A 90 -0.22 -0.02 -17.06
N PRO A 91 -1.11 0.43 -16.16
CA PRO A 91 -0.73 1.39 -15.13
C PRO A 91 0.17 0.77 -14.04
N GLY A 92 0.28 -0.56 -14.00
CA GLY A 92 1.07 -1.29 -13.02
C GLY A 92 0.29 -1.68 -11.76
N GLU A 93 1.03 -2.05 -10.72
CA GLU A 93 0.52 -2.32 -9.38
C GLU A 93 1.45 -1.74 -8.31
N ALA A 94 0.87 -1.34 -7.18
CA ALA A 94 1.61 -0.72 -6.10
C ALA A 94 1.43 -1.43 -4.77
N LYS A 95 2.49 -1.43 -3.97
CA LYS A 95 2.53 -2.03 -2.63
C LYS A 95 3.06 -1.02 -1.63
N ILE A 96 2.52 -1.05 -0.41
CA ILE A 96 3.02 -0.25 0.71
C ILE A 96 3.15 -1.15 1.93
N ALA A 97 4.34 -1.26 2.51
CA ALA A 97 4.59 -2.04 3.71
C ALA A 97 5.03 -1.14 4.87
N GLY A 98 4.75 -1.57 6.09
CA GLY A 98 5.04 -0.78 7.26
C GLY A 98 4.51 -1.36 8.56
N ARG A 99 4.32 -0.46 9.53
CA ARG A 99 3.71 -0.76 10.82
C ARG A 99 2.41 0.02 10.98
N ALA A 100 1.35 -0.66 11.41
CA ALA A 100 0.06 -0.04 11.72
C ALA A 100 0.12 0.57 13.12
N VAL A 101 -0.04 1.89 13.20
CA VAL A 101 -0.11 2.66 14.44
C VAL A 101 -1.58 2.90 14.77
N HIS A 102 -2.06 2.29 15.87
CA HIS A 102 -3.44 2.49 16.33
C HIS A 102 -3.69 3.98 16.63
N SER A 103 -4.76 4.51 16.05
CA SER A 103 -5.09 5.94 16.06
C SER A 103 -6.47 6.21 16.65
N GLY A 104 -7.00 5.28 17.45
CA GLY A 104 -8.32 5.37 18.05
C GLY A 104 -9.43 4.76 17.19
N SER A 105 -10.65 5.25 17.35
CA SER A 105 -11.82 4.77 16.62
C SER A 105 -11.95 5.42 15.23
N ILE A 106 -12.67 4.77 14.32
CA ILE A 106 -13.01 5.34 13.01
C ILE A 106 -13.93 6.57 13.20
N PRO A 107 -13.54 7.78 12.77
CA PRO A 107 -14.37 8.98 12.87
C PRO A 107 -15.62 8.88 12.00
N ASP A 108 -16.79 9.25 12.52
CA ASP A 108 -18.08 9.27 11.83
C ASP A 108 -18.43 7.96 11.07
N GLY A 109 -17.82 6.85 11.49
CA GLY A 109 -17.93 5.54 10.85
C GLY A 109 -18.54 4.48 11.77
N PRO A 110 -18.62 3.22 11.31
CA PRO A 110 -19.00 2.13 12.18
C PRO A 110 -17.96 1.98 13.32
N ASP A 111 -18.38 1.35 14.42
CA ASP A 111 -17.45 0.91 15.47
C ASP A 111 -16.26 0.20 14.83
N GLY A 112 -15.05 0.45 15.31
CA GLY A 112 -13.84 -0.13 14.74
C GLY A 112 -12.60 0.68 15.06
N ASP A 113 -11.46 0.11 14.74
CA ASP A 113 -10.15 0.72 14.96
C ASP A 113 -9.66 1.43 13.70
N LEU A 114 -9.13 2.63 13.86
CA LEU A 114 -8.38 3.36 12.84
C LEU A 114 -6.88 3.11 13.04
N PHE A 115 -6.17 2.88 11.94
CA PHE A 115 -4.71 2.79 11.93
C PHE A 115 -4.11 3.80 10.95
N ARG A 116 -2.96 4.36 11.33
CA ARG A 116 -2.06 5.13 10.47
C ARG A 116 -0.86 4.26 10.10
N ALA A 117 -0.35 4.41 8.88
CA ALA A 117 0.83 3.68 8.44
C ALA A 117 2.12 4.42 8.86
N ASP A 118 2.98 3.71 9.59
CA ASP A 118 4.41 4.01 9.64
C ASP A 118 5.10 3.27 8.48
N ILE A 119 5.34 3.98 7.37
CA ILE A 119 5.75 3.41 6.09
C ILE A 119 7.22 3.02 6.11
N THR A 120 7.52 1.76 5.82
CA THR A 120 8.90 1.28 5.68
C THR A 120 9.32 1.09 4.24
N GLU A 121 8.37 0.85 3.34
CA GLU A 121 8.62 0.58 1.92
C GLU A 121 7.40 0.93 1.07
N VAL A 122 7.65 1.50 -0.11
CA VAL A 122 6.66 1.69 -1.18
C VAL A 122 7.24 1.11 -2.45
N VAL A 123 6.49 0.28 -3.17
CA VAL A 123 6.93 -0.36 -4.42
C VAL A 123 5.90 -0.09 -5.51
N LEU A 124 6.38 0.20 -6.71
CA LEU A 124 5.59 0.29 -7.93
C LEU A 124 6.19 -0.65 -8.96
N THR A 125 5.39 -1.59 -9.46
CA THR A 125 5.76 -2.45 -10.60
C THR A 125 4.96 -2.02 -11.80
N HIS A 126 5.62 -1.76 -12.93
CA HIS A 126 4.98 -1.46 -14.19
C HIS A 126 5.81 -1.98 -15.38
N LEU A 127 5.36 -1.73 -16.60
CA LEU A 127 6.15 -2.01 -17.81
C LEU A 127 6.88 -0.75 -18.29
N ASN A 128 8.03 -0.94 -18.94
CA ASN A 128 8.68 0.16 -19.66
C ASN A 128 7.85 0.59 -20.87
N ASP A 129 8.21 1.73 -21.49
CA ASP A 129 7.44 2.30 -22.61
C ASP A 129 7.27 1.36 -23.81
N ALA A 130 8.21 0.44 -24.01
CA ALA A 130 8.17 -0.56 -25.07
C ALA A 130 7.38 -1.83 -24.70
N ALA A 131 6.91 -1.96 -23.47
CA ALA A 131 6.29 -3.17 -22.90
C ALA A 131 7.14 -4.43 -23.02
N THR A 132 8.47 -4.29 -22.97
CA THR A 132 9.42 -5.40 -23.09
C THR A 132 10.06 -5.79 -21.77
N LEU A 133 10.06 -4.90 -20.77
CA LEU A 133 10.70 -5.12 -19.47
C LEU A 133 9.75 -4.76 -18.33
N LEU A 134 9.85 -5.50 -17.23
CA LEU A 134 9.26 -5.10 -15.95
C LEU A 134 10.16 -4.08 -15.28
N VAL A 135 9.60 -2.90 -14.99
CA VAL A 135 10.24 -1.86 -14.19
C VAL A 135 9.72 -1.98 -12.77
N ILE A 136 10.64 -2.10 -11.80
CA ILE A 136 10.32 -2.04 -10.38
C ILE A 136 10.98 -0.81 -9.81
N GLU A 137 10.16 0.12 -9.36
CA GLU A 137 10.57 1.28 -8.59
C GLU A 137 10.24 1.03 -7.12
N TRP A 138 11.13 1.41 -6.20
CA TRP A 138 10.85 1.34 -4.78
C TRP A 138 11.48 2.48 -4.01
N TRP A 139 10.78 2.90 -2.96
CA TRP A 139 11.22 3.94 -2.05
C TRP A 139 11.27 3.39 -0.62
N THR A 140 12.34 3.76 0.10
CA THR A 140 12.45 3.51 1.54
C THR A 140 12.96 4.78 2.24
N PRO A 141 12.64 4.99 3.53
CA PRO A 141 13.17 6.13 4.29
C PRO A 141 14.70 6.20 4.30
N ALA A 142 15.38 5.04 4.31
CA ALA A 142 16.83 4.94 4.43
C ALA A 142 17.59 5.15 3.11
N HIS A 143 16.95 4.88 1.96
CA HIS A 143 17.64 4.82 0.68
C HIS A 143 17.03 5.68 -0.42
N GLY A 144 15.91 6.35 -0.15
CA GLY A 144 15.17 7.10 -1.17
C GLY A 144 14.64 6.20 -2.28
N LEU A 145 14.32 6.82 -3.42
CA LEU A 145 13.80 6.14 -4.61
C LEU A 145 14.92 5.43 -5.37
N LYS A 146 14.66 4.19 -5.76
CA LYS A 146 15.51 3.34 -6.60
C LYS A 146 14.64 2.66 -7.66
N ALA A 147 15.27 2.20 -8.74
CA ALA A 147 14.60 1.47 -9.81
C ALA A 147 15.50 0.37 -10.38
N VAL A 148 14.86 -0.66 -10.94
CA VAL A 148 15.52 -1.72 -11.72
C VAL A 148 14.59 -2.17 -12.85
N GLU A 149 15.18 -2.51 -14.00
CA GLU A 149 14.49 -3.19 -15.10
C GLU A 149 14.90 -4.66 -15.14
N ARG A 150 13.95 -5.55 -15.43
CA ARG A 150 14.20 -6.99 -15.58
C ARG A 150 13.37 -7.59 -16.72
N GLU A 151 13.95 -8.61 -17.35
CA GLU A 151 13.29 -9.51 -18.30
C GLU A 151 12.36 -10.49 -17.59
#